data_AF-A0A7V0R5S4-F1
#
_entry.id   AF-A0A7V0R5S4-F1
#
_cell.length_a   1.000
_cell.length_b   1.000
_cell.length_c   1.000
_cell.angle_alpha   90.00
_cell.angle_beta   90.00
_cell.angle_gamma   90.00
#
_symmetry.space_group_name_H-M   'P 1'
#
loop_
_entity.id
_entity.type
_entity.pdbx_description
1 polymer ?
#
loop_
_entity_poly.entity_id
_entity_poly.type
_entity_poly.pdbx_seq_one_letter_code
_entity_poly.pdbx_strand_id
1 'polypeptide(L)'
;MECTARFSGSLLIPADDTTLTAVARHKSLLERHYKVACTEWKIAEQFIDKKYTYALADSIGVPAPWTIVLESLEDVERHGRSIEYPCMVKPCQSHHYFQVFRKKMVLVKNFNQMLSAYKQATDAGVEVMLQEFIPGDDTHGVNYNSYFQNGEPLVEFTAEKVRLSPPEFGVPRVAISKDIPEIIESGRNILVALDFYGYSCTEFKKDARDGVYKLMEVNGRHNRSVLLAVHCGINFPWIEYEHLVLGRQPSINNFQRGNCPSEKECPTKHSIGVYWIDEFKDVIHSTRYFIKERYSLIQYILPYIKSHIFATFDLKDPVPFIKRCIDLIKMAFSTFSITL
;
A
#
# COMPACT_ATOMS: atom_id res chain seq x y z
N MET A 1 6.18 -29.47 -6.71
CA MET A 1 6.93 -30.53 -6.01
C MET A 1 8.31 -30.06 -5.57
N GLU A 2 9.10 -29.41 -6.43
CA GLU A 2 10.46 -28.96 -6.07
C GLU A 2 10.50 -27.97 -4.88
N CYS A 3 9.67 -26.91 -4.90
CA CYS A 3 9.61 -25.96 -3.78
C CYS A 3 9.13 -26.59 -2.47
N THR A 4 8.22 -27.56 -2.55
CA THR A 4 7.71 -28.30 -1.38
C THR A 4 8.82 -29.13 -0.75
N ALA A 5 9.61 -29.83 -1.57
CA ALA A 5 10.72 -30.64 -1.07
C ALA A 5 11.78 -29.80 -0.34
N ARG A 6 11.99 -28.54 -0.75
CA ARG A 6 13.02 -27.66 -0.19
C ARG A 6 12.54 -26.80 0.99
N PHE A 7 11.27 -26.39 1.01
CA PHE A 7 10.76 -25.37 1.93
C PHE A 7 9.54 -25.81 2.75
N SER A 8 9.30 -27.13 2.88
CA SER A 8 8.20 -27.64 3.69
C SER A 8 8.25 -27.09 5.13
N GLY A 9 7.10 -26.69 5.67
CA GLY A 9 6.95 -26.09 6.99
C GLY A 9 7.35 -24.61 7.07
N SER A 10 7.89 -24.03 6.00
CA SER A 10 8.30 -22.62 5.98
C SER A 10 7.10 -21.67 5.92
N LEU A 11 7.33 -20.42 6.34
CA LEU A 11 6.36 -19.33 6.20
C LEU A 11 6.30 -18.86 4.74
N LEU A 12 5.09 -18.84 4.18
CA LEU A 12 4.80 -18.34 2.84
C LEU A 12 4.07 -17.00 2.94
N ILE A 13 4.76 -15.92 2.57
CA ILE A 13 4.24 -14.55 2.62
C ILE A 13 4.05 -14.01 1.19
N PRO A 14 2.84 -13.61 0.79
CA PRO A 14 2.62 -12.92 -0.48
C PRO A 14 3.20 -11.50 -0.45
N ALA A 15 3.85 -11.09 -1.53
CA ALA A 15 4.59 -9.83 -1.60
C ALA A 15 3.85 -8.72 -2.39
N ASP A 16 2.85 -9.09 -3.20
CA ASP A 16 2.02 -8.19 -3.99
C ASP A 16 0.61 -8.77 -4.17
N ASP A 17 -0.30 -8.01 -4.78
CA ASP A 17 -1.71 -8.45 -4.93
C ASP A 17 -1.85 -9.66 -5.86
N THR A 18 -0.91 -9.83 -6.81
CA THR A 18 -0.93 -10.95 -7.76
C THR A 18 -0.60 -12.26 -7.02
N THR A 19 0.47 -12.23 -6.23
CA THR A 19 0.88 -13.35 -5.38
C THR A 19 -0.12 -13.59 -4.26
N LEU A 20 -0.69 -12.55 -3.65
CA LEU A 20 -1.75 -12.69 -2.64
C LEU A 20 -2.99 -13.37 -3.23
N THR A 21 -3.45 -12.95 -4.41
CA THR A 21 -4.56 -13.60 -5.12
C THR A 21 -4.27 -15.08 -5.38
N ALA A 22 -3.08 -15.39 -5.89
CA ALA A 22 -2.69 -16.76 -6.20
C ALA A 22 -2.61 -17.64 -4.93
N VAL A 23 -2.00 -17.13 -3.85
CA VAL A 23 -1.87 -17.85 -2.58
C VAL A 23 -3.22 -18.02 -1.90
N ALA A 24 -4.03 -16.97 -1.77
CA ALA A 24 -5.32 -17.03 -1.08
C ALA A 24 -6.31 -17.99 -1.76
N ARG A 25 -6.35 -18.03 -3.10
CA ARG A 25 -7.18 -18.98 -3.86
C ARG A 25 -6.79 -20.44 -3.66
N HIS A 26 -5.52 -20.71 -3.37
CA HIS A 26 -4.99 -22.06 -3.20
C HIS A 26 -4.55 -22.34 -1.76
N LYS A 27 -4.99 -21.52 -0.80
CA LYS A 27 -4.51 -21.55 0.59
C LYS A 27 -4.63 -22.93 1.21
N SER A 28 -5.80 -23.58 1.13
CA SER A 28 -6.00 -24.92 1.69
C SER A 28 -5.11 -26.01 1.09
N LEU A 29 -4.65 -25.84 -0.16
CA LEU A 29 -3.67 -26.74 -0.77
C LEU A 29 -2.27 -26.45 -0.25
N LEU A 30 -1.90 -25.17 -0.17
CA LEU A 30 -0.58 -24.70 0.26
C LEU A 30 -0.33 -24.96 1.75
N GLU A 31 -1.35 -24.88 2.60
CA GLU A 31 -1.27 -25.13 4.04
C GLU A 31 -0.89 -26.58 4.40
N ARG A 32 -1.02 -27.52 3.45
CA ARG A 32 -0.50 -28.88 3.60
C ARG A 32 1.03 -28.94 3.66
N HIS A 33 1.68 -27.87 3.22
CA HIS A 33 3.13 -27.81 3.03
C HIS A 33 3.78 -26.57 3.66
N TYR A 34 3.03 -25.50 3.91
CA TYR A 34 3.56 -24.21 4.36
C TYR A 34 2.72 -23.63 5.51
N LYS A 35 3.29 -22.71 6.27
CA LYS A 35 2.54 -21.77 7.10
C LYS A 35 2.15 -20.58 6.22
N VAL A 36 0.88 -20.41 5.90
CA VAL A 36 0.45 -19.42 4.90
C VAL A 36 0.01 -18.12 5.58
N ALA A 37 0.71 -17.03 5.28
CA ALA A 37 0.50 -15.71 5.85
C ALA A 37 -0.48 -14.86 5.01
N CYS A 38 -1.71 -15.33 4.85
CA CYS A 38 -2.80 -14.52 4.30
C CYS A 38 -4.17 -15.07 4.72
N THR A 39 -5.21 -14.26 4.54
CA THR A 39 -6.60 -14.64 4.78
C THR A 39 -7.12 -15.61 3.70
N GLU A 40 -8.24 -16.27 3.97
CA GLU A 40 -8.96 -17.09 2.99
C GLU A 40 -9.39 -16.24 1.78
N TRP A 41 -9.52 -16.85 0.60
CA TRP A 41 -9.98 -16.14 -0.61
C TRP A 41 -11.28 -15.36 -0.39
N LYS A 42 -12.25 -15.92 0.35
CA LYS A 42 -13.53 -15.24 0.65
C LYS A 42 -13.36 -13.88 1.35
N ILE A 43 -12.29 -13.72 2.12
CA ILE A 43 -11.92 -12.47 2.80
C ILE A 43 -11.05 -11.63 1.88
N ALA A 44 -10.03 -12.26 1.27
CA ALA A 44 -9.07 -11.58 0.40
C ALA A 44 -9.73 -10.87 -0.79
N GLU A 45 -10.72 -11.52 -1.42
CA GLU A 45 -11.48 -10.97 -2.54
C GLU A 45 -12.16 -9.63 -2.19
N GLN A 46 -12.66 -9.49 -0.95
CA GLN A 46 -13.37 -8.30 -0.51
C GLN A 46 -12.49 -7.04 -0.49
N PHE A 47 -11.18 -7.18 -0.29
CA PHE A 47 -10.26 -6.04 -0.29
C PHE A 47 -9.36 -5.95 -1.53
N ILE A 48 -9.19 -7.04 -2.29
CA ILE A 48 -8.47 -7.05 -3.58
C ILE A 48 -9.32 -6.39 -4.67
N ASP A 49 -10.62 -6.67 -4.67
CA ASP A 49 -11.56 -6.04 -5.59
C ASP A 49 -12.20 -4.84 -4.92
N LYS A 50 -11.82 -3.64 -5.37
CA LYS A 50 -12.19 -2.41 -4.66
C LYS A 50 -13.69 -2.13 -4.69
N LYS A 51 -14.45 -2.74 -5.61
CA LYS A 51 -15.91 -2.56 -5.61
C LYS A 51 -16.52 -3.07 -4.30
N TYR A 52 -16.01 -4.18 -3.78
CA TYR A 52 -16.45 -4.71 -2.49
C TYR A 52 -15.94 -3.85 -1.33
N THR A 53 -14.68 -3.39 -1.37
CA THR A 53 -14.14 -2.49 -0.34
C THR A 53 -14.97 -1.23 -0.16
N TYR A 54 -15.31 -0.55 -1.26
CA TYR A 54 -16.05 0.72 -1.20
C TYR A 54 -17.52 0.51 -0.85
N ALA A 55 -18.17 -0.54 -1.37
CA ALA A 55 -19.52 -0.89 -0.98
C ALA A 55 -19.62 -1.23 0.53
N LEU A 56 -18.63 -1.97 1.05
CA LEU A 56 -18.55 -2.28 2.47
C LEU A 56 -18.36 -1.01 3.30
N ALA A 57 -17.42 -0.14 2.93
CA ALA A 57 -17.17 1.12 3.63
C ALA A 57 -18.42 2.00 3.72
N ASP A 58 -19.17 2.13 2.61
CA ASP A 58 -20.44 2.86 2.58
C ASP A 58 -21.47 2.25 3.53
N SER A 59 -21.63 0.92 3.52
CA SER A 59 -22.61 0.21 4.35
C SER A 59 -22.37 0.34 5.87
N ILE A 60 -21.13 0.57 6.30
CA ILE A 60 -20.75 0.70 7.72
C ILE A 60 -20.43 2.15 8.10
N GLY A 61 -20.57 3.11 7.18
CA GLY A 61 -20.31 4.53 7.44
C GLY A 61 -18.83 4.90 7.59
N VAL A 62 -17.89 4.08 7.08
CA VAL A 62 -16.48 4.48 6.98
C VAL A 62 -16.33 5.47 5.83
N PRO A 63 -15.84 6.71 6.06
CA PRO A 63 -15.73 7.69 4.99
C PRO A 63 -14.85 7.19 3.84
N ALA A 64 -15.38 7.26 2.62
CA ALA A 64 -14.70 6.89 1.39
C ALA A 64 -15.08 7.86 0.26
N PRO A 65 -14.30 7.93 -0.84
CA PRO A 65 -14.68 8.70 -2.01
C PRO A 65 -15.99 8.15 -2.59
N TRP A 66 -16.88 9.04 -3.05
CA TRP A 66 -18.07 8.59 -3.78
C TRP A 66 -17.65 7.71 -4.97
N THR A 67 -18.23 6.50 -5.07
CA THR A 67 -17.79 5.48 -6.03
C THR A 67 -19.01 4.76 -6.60
N ILE A 68 -19.00 4.50 -7.90
CA ILE A 68 -19.97 3.64 -8.57
C ILE A 68 -19.30 2.74 -9.60
N VAL A 69 -19.69 1.47 -9.65
CA VAL A 69 -19.26 0.54 -10.71
C VAL A 69 -20.01 0.88 -11.99
N LEU A 70 -19.30 0.94 -13.12
CA LEU A 70 -19.92 1.20 -14.42
C LEU A 70 -20.17 -0.14 -15.13
N GLU A 71 -21.42 -0.60 -15.15
CA GLU A 71 -21.79 -1.89 -15.75
C GLU A 71 -22.25 -1.73 -17.21
N SER A 72 -22.67 -0.53 -17.60
CA SER A 72 -23.24 -0.25 -18.91
C SER A 72 -22.92 1.15 -19.44
N LEU A 73 -23.16 1.37 -20.74
CA LEU A 73 -23.14 2.72 -21.33
C LEU A 73 -24.24 3.63 -20.75
N GLU A 74 -25.34 3.06 -20.27
CA GLU A 74 -26.40 3.83 -19.60
C GLU A 74 -25.91 4.40 -18.26
N ASP A 75 -25.16 3.62 -17.48
CA ASP A 75 -24.51 4.10 -16.25
C ASP A 75 -23.53 5.22 -16.53
N VAL A 76 -22.75 5.08 -17.62
CA VAL A 76 -21.80 6.11 -18.06
C VAL A 76 -22.52 7.41 -18.38
N GLU A 77 -23.60 7.36 -19.15
CA GLU A 77 -24.40 8.55 -19.48
C GLU A 77 -25.04 9.17 -18.24
N ARG A 78 -25.64 8.34 -17.37
CA ARG A 78 -26.34 8.79 -16.17
C ARG A 78 -25.38 9.42 -15.16
N HIS A 79 -24.34 8.70 -14.75
CA HIS A 79 -23.43 9.10 -13.69
C HIS A 79 -22.33 10.05 -14.18
N GLY A 80 -21.88 9.89 -15.42
CA GLY A 80 -20.89 10.77 -16.02
C GLY A 80 -21.37 12.19 -16.21
N ARG A 81 -22.68 12.41 -16.35
CA ARG A 81 -23.27 13.75 -16.48
C ARG A 81 -23.55 14.41 -15.14
N SER A 82 -23.72 13.64 -14.06
CA SER A 82 -24.03 14.15 -12.74
C SER A 82 -22.82 14.39 -11.84
N ILE A 83 -21.70 13.71 -12.11
CA ILE A 83 -20.48 13.84 -11.29
C ILE A 83 -19.77 15.19 -11.51
N GLU A 84 -19.09 15.68 -10.47
CA GLU A 84 -18.15 16.78 -10.58
C GLU A 84 -16.82 16.34 -11.22
N TYR A 85 -16.25 17.21 -12.04
CA TYR A 85 -14.94 17.00 -12.67
C TYR A 85 -13.87 17.91 -12.04
N PRO A 86 -12.61 17.44 -11.95
CA PRO A 86 -12.12 16.16 -12.43
C PRO A 86 -12.53 14.99 -11.51
N CYS A 87 -12.67 13.81 -12.10
CA CYS A 87 -12.95 12.57 -11.39
C CYS A 87 -12.05 11.45 -11.89
N MET A 88 -12.20 10.26 -11.34
CA MET A 88 -11.33 9.11 -11.59
C MET A 88 -12.08 7.99 -12.27
N VAL A 89 -11.50 7.44 -13.34
CA VAL A 89 -11.84 6.11 -13.84
C VAL A 89 -10.79 5.15 -13.29
N LYS A 90 -11.23 4.23 -12.42
CA LYS A 90 -10.36 3.27 -11.73
C LYS A 90 -10.76 1.84 -12.06
N PRO A 91 -9.80 0.91 -12.21
CA PRO A 91 -10.12 -0.50 -12.32
C PRO A 91 -10.59 -1.08 -10.98
N CYS A 92 -11.58 -1.96 -11.03
CA CYS A 92 -11.99 -2.81 -9.90
C CYS A 92 -10.77 -3.57 -9.34
N GLN A 93 -9.97 -4.15 -10.24
CA GLN A 93 -8.73 -4.87 -9.92
C GLN A 93 -7.50 -4.18 -10.53
N SER A 94 -6.67 -3.55 -9.68
CA SER A 94 -5.50 -2.75 -10.11
C SER A 94 -4.50 -3.51 -10.97
N HIS A 95 -4.24 -4.77 -10.61
CA HIS A 95 -3.17 -5.57 -11.21
C HIS A 95 -3.49 -5.96 -12.67
N HIS A 96 -4.74 -6.31 -12.98
CA HIS A 96 -5.18 -6.58 -14.35
C HIS A 96 -5.07 -5.34 -15.26
N TYR A 97 -5.54 -4.19 -14.78
CA TYR A 97 -5.47 -2.95 -15.55
C TYR A 97 -4.03 -2.49 -15.82
N PHE A 98 -3.13 -2.64 -14.84
CA PHE A 98 -1.72 -2.28 -15.04
C PHE A 98 -1.03 -3.19 -16.07
N GLN A 99 -1.39 -4.47 -16.17
CA GLN A 99 -0.84 -5.38 -17.18
C GLN A 99 -1.20 -4.92 -18.61
N VAL A 100 -2.40 -4.40 -18.81
CA VAL A 100 -2.89 -3.92 -20.12
C VAL A 100 -2.40 -2.51 -20.44
N PHE A 101 -2.64 -1.55 -19.54
CA PHE A 101 -2.48 -0.12 -19.85
C PHE A 101 -1.21 0.51 -19.28
N ARG A 102 -0.43 -0.21 -18.46
CA ARG A 102 0.76 0.30 -17.74
C ARG A 102 0.49 1.58 -16.91
N LYS A 103 -0.77 1.78 -16.54
CA LYS A 103 -1.28 2.86 -15.67
C LYS A 103 -2.08 2.21 -14.54
N LYS A 104 -2.24 2.90 -13.41
CA LYS A 104 -3.06 2.41 -12.29
C LYS A 104 -4.50 2.88 -12.34
N MET A 105 -4.73 4.06 -12.93
CA MET A 105 -6.00 4.78 -12.95
C MET A 105 -5.90 5.95 -13.93
N VAL A 106 -7.03 6.57 -14.27
CA VAL A 106 -7.10 7.72 -15.17
C VAL A 106 -7.87 8.86 -14.49
N LEU A 107 -7.23 10.02 -14.35
CA LEU A 107 -7.90 11.27 -14.00
C LEU A 107 -8.55 11.84 -15.27
N VAL A 108 -9.86 12.03 -15.25
CA VAL A 108 -10.65 12.54 -16.37
C VAL A 108 -11.22 13.90 -16.00
N LYS A 109 -11.16 14.85 -16.95
CA LYS A 109 -11.54 16.26 -16.72
C LYS A 109 -12.91 16.64 -17.27
N ASN A 110 -13.56 15.73 -17.98
CA ASN A 110 -14.89 15.91 -18.55
C ASN A 110 -15.48 14.57 -18.99
N PHE A 111 -16.76 14.62 -19.35
CA PHE A 111 -17.55 13.47 -19.81
C PHE A 111 -16.90 12.72 -20.98
N ASN A 112 -16.39 13.42 -22.00
CA ASN A 112 -15.80 12.77 -23.17
C ASN A 112 -14.55 11.96 -22.82
N GLN A 113 -13.71 12.48 -21.92
CA GLN A 113 -12.54 11.75 -21.41
C GLN A 113 -12.97 10.53 -20.58
N MET A 114 -14.02 10.66 -19.77
CA MET A 114 -14.58 9.55 -18.99
C MET A 114 -15.11 8.43 -19.91
N LEU A 115 -15.97 8.76 -20.87
CA LEU A 115 -16.51 7.83 -21.86
C LEU A 115 -15.40 7.12 -22.64
N SER A 116 -14.36 7.84 -23.05
CA SER A 116 -13.20 7.28 -23.75
C SER A 116 -12.44 6.29 -22.88
N ALA A 117 -12.20 6.61 -21.61
CA ALA A 117 -11.52 5.73 -20.66
C ALA A 117 -12.34 4.47 -20.35
N TYR A 118 -13.66 4.61 -20.18
CA TYR A 118 -14.58 3.48 -19.98
C TYR A 118 -14.58 2.53 -21.19
N LYS A 119 -14.70 3.06 -22.42
CA LYS A 119 -14.69 2.24 -23.64
C LYS A 119 -13.38 1.48 -23.79
N GLN A 120 -12.23 2.15 -23.60
CA GLN A 120 -10.93 1.50 -23.65
C GLN A 120 -10.81 0.35 -22.65
N ALA A 121 -11.28 0.53 -21.42
CA ALA A 121 -11.25 -0.52 -20.40
C ALA A 121 -12.17 -1.70 -20.75
N THR A 122 -13.40 -1.39 -21.22
CA THR A 122 -14.40 -2.39 -21.61
C THR A 122 -13.94 -3.22 -22.81
N ASP A 123 -13.36 -2.57 -23.83
CA ASP A 123 -12.79 -3.23 -25.01
C ASP A 123 -11.64 -4.19 -24.64
N ALA A 124 -10.95 -3.91 -23.52
CA ALA A 124 -9.91 -4.76 -22.96
C ALA A 124 -10.43 -5.81 -21.95
N GLY A 125 -11.75 -5.90 -21.73
CA GLY A 125 -12.36 -6.81 -20.77
C GLY A 125 -12.06 -6.47 -19.31
N VAL A 126 -11.77 -5.20 -18.99
CA VAL A 126 -11.46 -4.75 -17.63
C VAL A 126 -12.63 -3.93 -17.07
N GLU A 127 -13.18 -4.41 -15.95
CA GLU A 127 -14.20 -3.72 -15.18
C GLU A 127 -13.63 -2.45 -14.50
N VAL A 128 -14.37 -1.35 -14.59
CA VAL A 128 -13.98 -0.05 -14.03
C VAL A 128 -15.10 0.56 -13.21
N MET A 129 -14.71 1.40 -12.27
CA MET A 129 -15.58 2.25 -11.46
C MET A 129 -15.30 3.72 -11.77
N LEU A 130 -16.34 4.53 -11.66
CA LEU A 130 -16.25 5.98 -11.60
C LEU A 130 -16.15 6.40 -10.14
N GLN A 131 -15.17 7.24 -9.81
CA GLN A 131 -14.89 7.64 -8.44
C GLN A 131 -14.58 9.13 -8.34
N GLU A 132 -15.02 9.74 -7.26
CA GLU A 132 -14.65 11.09 -6.83
C GLU A 132 -13.11 11.26 -6.74
N PHE A 133 -12.61 12.39 -7.20
CA PHE A 133 -11.22 12.76 -6.99
C PHE A 133 -11.04 13.44 -5.62
N ILE A 134 -10.24 12.84 -4.73
CA ILE A 134 -9.89 13.43 -3.44
C ILE A 134 -8.66 14.35 -3.59
N PRO A 135 -8.83 15.69 -3.47
CA PRO A 135 -7.74 16.64 -3.62
C PRO A 135 -6.80 16.60 -2.41
N GLY A 136 -5.64 17.24 -2.55
CA GLY A 136 -4.58 17.26 -1.55
C GLY A 136 -3.27 16.72 -2.13
N ASP A 137 -2.17 17.26 -1.63
CA ASP A 137 -0.82 16.83 -2.01
C ASP A 137 -0.46 15.45 -1.41
N ASP A 138 0.76 14.99 -1.66
CA ASP A 138 1.23 13.69 -1.21
C ASP A 138 1.16 13.52 0.32
N THR A 139 1.27 14.60 1.09
CA THR A 139 1.28 14.58 2.56
C THR A 139 -0.09 14.32 3.18
N HIS A 140 -1.14 14.44 2.37
CA HIS A 140 -2.49 14.08 2.80
C HIS A 140 -2.70 12.55 2.81
N GLY A 141 -1.84 11.79 2.12
CA GLY A 141 -1.89 10.33 2.10
C GLY A 141 -1.26 9.72 3.36
N VAL A 142 -1.96 8.81 4.01
CA VAL A 142 -1.53 8.19 5.27
C VAL A 142 -1.85 6.70 5.28
N ASN A 143 -1.12 5.94 6.09
CA ASN A 143 -1.28 4.50 6.21
C ASN A 143 -1.54 4.13 7.67
N TYR A 144 -2.56 3.30 7.90
CA TYR A 144 -2.80 2.58 9.14
C TYR A 144 -2.38 1.12 8.92
N ASN A 145 -1.37 0.68 9.67
CA ASN A 145 -0.83 -0.68 9.61
C ASN A 145 -1.21 -1.38 10.90
N SER A 146 -1.59 -2.65 10.79
CA SER A 146 -1.97 -3.40 11.98
C SER A 146 -1.71 -4.88 11.84
N TYR A 147 -1.64 -5.57 12.97
CA TYR A 147 -1.74 -7.02 13.03
C TYR A 147 -3.04 -7.38 13.76
N PHE A 148 -4.01 -7.92 13.03
CA PHE A 148 -5.36 -8.20 13.53
C PHE A 148 -5.53 -9.67 13.90
N GLN A 149 -6.33 -9.92 14.94
CA GLN A 149 -6.76 -11.27 15.30
C GLN A 149 -8.06 -11.20 16.11
N ASN A 150 -9.01 -12.09 15.82
CA ASN A 150 -10.27 -12.21 16.55
C ASN A 150 -11.05 -10.88 16.67
N GLY A 151 -11.06 -10.08 15.60
CA GLY A 151 -11.74 -8.78 15.57
C GLY A 151 -11.02 -7.64 16.27
N GLU A 152 -9.83 -7.87 16.83
CA GLU A 152 -9.08 -6.86 17.58
C GLU A 152 -7.71 -6.55 16.95
N PRO A 153 -7.28 -5.28 16.96
CA PRO A 153 -5.90 -4.93 16.63
C PRO A 153 -4.96 -5.31 17.77
N LEU A 154 -4.04 -6.25 17.54
CA LEU A 154 -3.02 -6.60 18.53
C LEU A 154 -1.85 -5.63 18.53
N VAL A 155 -1.55 -5.04 17.37
CA VAL A 155 -0.53 -4.01 17.17
C VAL A 155 -0.97 -3.05 16.08
N GLU A 156 -0.65 -1.77 16.25
CA GLU A 156 -1.03 -0.70 15.33
C GLU A 156 0.13 0.25 15.08
N PHE A 157 0.22 0.79 13.87
CA PHE A 157 1.23 1.76 13.46
C PHE A 157 0.71 2.68 12.38
N THR A 158 0.90 3.98 12.55
CA THR A 158 0.51 4.97 11.54
C THR A 158 1.73 5.66 10.93
N ALA A 159 1.63 5.98 9.64
CA ALA A 159 2.65 6.71 8.91
C ALA A 159 2.00 7.68 7.92
N GLU A 160 2.67 8.81 7.70
CA GLU A 160 2.31 9.80 6.69
C GLU A 160 3.22 9.64 5.47
N LYS A 161 2.65 9.71 4.27
CA LYS A 161 3.40 9.74 3.02
C LYS A 161 4.00 11.15 2.87
N VAL A 162 5.23 11.26 2.41
CA VAL A 162 5.89 12.56 2.24
C VAL A 162 6.06 12.88 0.75
N ARG A 163 6.44 11.87 -0.04
CA ARG A 163 6.59 11.96 -1.49
C ARG A 163 6.15 10.67 -2.17
N LEU A 164 5.41 10.80 -3.26
CA LEU A 164 4.97 9.70 -4.11
C LEU A 164 5.73 9.69 -5.44
N SER A 165 5.67 8.56 -6.15
CA SER A 165 6.09 8.47 -7.54
C SER A 165 5.07 7.68 -8.38
N PRO A 166 4.41 8.31 -9.38
CA PRO A 166 4.39 9.77 -9.64
C PRO A 166 3.68 10.57 -8.52
N PRO A 167 3.85 11.90 -8.45
CA PRO A 167 3.12 12.74 -7.48
C PRO A 167 1.61 12.57 -7.56
N GLU A 168 0.94 12.69 -6.40
CA GLU A 168 -0.50 12.60 -6.12
C GLU A 168 -1.15 11.22 -6.28
N PHE A 169 -0.60 10.36 -7.13
CA PHE A 169 -1.22 9.06 -7.50
C PHE A 169 -0.31 7.85 -7.31
N GLY A 170 0.94 8.10 -6.96
CA GLY A 170 2.01 7.12 -6.98
C GLY A 170 2.11 6.24 -5.75
N VAL A 171 3.18 5.46 -5.74
CA VAL A 171 3.61 4.72 -4.55
C VAL A 171 4.52 5.61 -3.69
N PRO A 172 4.52 5.44 -2.36
CA PRO A 172 5.44 6.19 -1.51
C PRO A 172 6.89 5.87 -1.87
N ARG A 173 7.69 6.92 -1.92
CA ARG A 173 9.16 6.88 -1.97
C ARG A 173 9.79 7.56 -0.78
N VAL A 174 9.04 8.43 -0.09
CA VAL A 174 9.38 8.89 1.26
C VAL A 174 8.13 8.82 2.12
N ALA A 175 8.27 8.31 3.33
CA ALA A 175 7.23 8.26 4.36
C ALA A 175 7.84 8.63 5.72
N ILE A 176 7.01 9.01 6.68
CA ILE A 176 7.43 9.36 8.05
C ILE A 176 6.51 8.71 9.08
N SER A 177 7.10 8.20 10.17
CA SER A 177 6.31 7.69 11.30
C SER A 177 5.60 8.84 12.00
N LYS A 178 4.28 8.70 12.21
CA LYS A 178 3.45 9.79 12.75
C LYS A 178 2.21 9.20 13.41
N ASP A 179 1.85 9.71 14.59
CA ASP A 179 0.56 9.41 15.22
C ASP A 179 -0.56 10.12 14.46
N ILE A 180 -1.56 9.37 14.01
CA ILE A 180 -2.70 9.87 13.24
C ILE A 180 -3.97 9.27 13.86
N PRO A 181 -4.41 9.76 15.04
CA PRO A 181 -5.55 9.19 15.75
C PRO A 181 -6.85 9.19 14.93
N GLU A 182 -6.99 10.13 13.99
CA GLU A 182 -8.20 10.34 13.18
C GLU A 182 -8.54 9.16 12.25
N ILE A 183 -7.57 8.31 11.91
CA ILE A 183 -7.79 7.15 11.02
C ILE A 183 -7.95 5.83 11.76
N ILE A 184 -7.70 5.79 13.08
CA ILE A 184 -7.64 4.54 13.84
C ILE A 184 -9.00 3.84 13.85
N GLU A 185 -10.06 4.56 14.21
CA GLU A 185 -11.40 3.97 14.30
C GLU A 185 -11.90 3.50 12.93
N SER A 186 -11.73 4.32 11.89
CA SER A 186 -12.08 3.93 10.52
C SER A 186 -11.28 2.71 10.03
N GLY A 187 -9.99 2.65 10.36
CA GLY A 187 -9.11 1.53 10.04
C GLY A 187 -9.51 0.24 10.76
N ARG A 188 -9.91 0.31 12.03
CA ARG A 188 -10.43 -0.82 12.78
C ARG A 188 -11.78 -1.28 12.24
N ASN A 189 -12.73 -0.36 12.05
CA ASN A 189 -14.09 -0.68 11.63
C ASN A 189 -14.12 -1.43 10.28
N ILE A 190 -13.32 -0.99 9.30
CA ILE A 190 -13.26 -1.69 8.00
C ILE A 190 -12.66 -3.09 8.13
N LEU A 191 -11.63 -3.29 8.97
CA LEU A 191 -11.01 -4.60 9.17
C LEU A 191 -11.90 -5.56 9.96
N VAL A 192 -12.64 -5.06 10.95
CA VAL A 192 -13.66 -5.82 11.68
C VAL A 192 -14.78 -6.26 10.73
N ALA A 193 -15.29 -5.34 9.91
CA ALA A 193 -16.36 -5.65 8.96
C ALA A 193 -15.93 -6.68 7.88
N LEU A 194 -14.64 -6.74 7.56
CA LEU A 194 -14.05 -7.73 6.67
C LEU A 194 -13.83 -9.11 7.32
N ASP A 195 -13.99 -9.25 8.64
CA ASP A 195 -13.52 -10.40 9.42
C ASP A 195 -12.01 -10.66 9.21
N PHE A 196 -11.23 -9.57 9.09
CA PHE A 196 -9.81 -9.64 8.73
C PHE A 196 -8.94 -10.13 9.88
N TYR A 197 -7.89 -10.90 9.56
CA TYR A 197 -6.81 -11.27 10.48
C TYR A 197 -5.45 -11.34 9.76
N GLY A 198 -4.37 -11.21 10.53
CA GLY A 198 -3.00 -11.10 10.03
C GLY A 198 -2.56 -9.64 9.85
N TYR A 199 -1.51 -9.42 9.06
CA TYR A 199 -1.02 -8.07 8.78
C TYR A 199 -1.90 -7.34 7.75
N SER A 200 -2.23 -6.08 8.03
CA SER A 200 -2.88 -5.18 7.07
C SER A 200 -2.16 -3.82 6.96
N CYS A 201 -2.33 -3.20 5.79
CA CYS A 201 -2.01 -1.80 5.53
C CYS A 201 -3.23 -1.14 4.86
N THR A 202 -4.01 -0.41 5.65
CA THR A 202 -5.14 0.40 5.19
C THR A 202 -4.66 1.81 4.86
N GLU A 203 -4.93 2.28 3.65
CA GLU A 203 -4.52 3.60 3.18
C GLU A 203 -5.70 4.57 3.23
N PHE A 204 -5.45 5.78 3.73
CA PHE A 204 -6.39 6.89 3.75
C PHE A 204 -5.79 8.10 3.04
N LYS A 205 -6.65 9.01 2.59
CA LYS A 205 -6.25 10.34 2.13
C LYS A 205 -7.12 11.39 2.80
N LYS A 206 -6.50 12.39 3.43
CA LYS A 206 -7.19 13.57 3.95
C LYS A 206 -7.70 14.41 2.78
N ASP A 207 -9.00 14.61 2.72
CA ASP A 207 -9.58 15.51 1.74
C ASP A 207 -9.31 16.96 2.15
N ALA A 208 -8.63 17.72 1.29
CA ALA A 208 -8.26 19.10 1.58
C ALA A 208 -9.47 20.06 1.67
N ARG A 209 -10.66 19.64 1.23
CA ARG A 209 -11.88 20.46 1.24
C ARG A 209 -12.60 20.46 2.59
N ASP A 210 -12.69 19.29 3.22
CA ASP A 210 -13.45 19.08 4.47
C ASP A 210 -12.56 18.63 5.65
N GLY A 211 -11.31 18.25 5.40
CA GLY A 211 -10.36 17.76 6.40
C GLY A 211 -10.60 16.30 6.82
N VAL A 212 -11.52 15.58 6.19
CA VAL A 212 -11.87 14.20 6.54
C VAL A 212 -10.96 13.21 5.82
N TYR A 213 -10.46 12.21 6.55
CA TYR A 213 -9.72 11.10 5.95
C TYR A 213 -10.68 10.13 5.27
N LYS A 214 -10.51 9.94 3.95
CA LYS A 214 -11.29 9.00 3.14
C LYS A 214 -10.48 7.72 2.92
N LEU A 215 -11.12 6.56 3.06
CA LEU A 215 -10.55 5.25 2.78
C LEU A 215 -10.16 5.17 1.30
N MET A 216 -8.90 4.80 1.03
CA MET A 216 -8.38 4.65 -0.32
C MET A 216 -8.21 3.20 -0.72
N GLU A 217 -7.68 2.36 0.17
CA GLU A 217 -7.39 0.95 -0.12
C GLU A 217 -7.18 0.15 1.19
N VAL A 218 -7.47 -1.14 1.18
CA VAL A 218 -7.08 -2.09 2.25
C VAL A 218 -6.14 -3.12 1.61
N ASN A 219 -4.94 -3.27 2.16
CA ASN A 219 -3.94 -4.21 1.65
C ASN A 219 -3.65 -5.31 2.68
N GLY A 220 -3.95 -6.57 2.36
CA GLY A 220 -3.61 -7.75 3.18
C GLY A 220 -2.19 -8.28 2.96
N ARG A 221 -1.21 -7.39 2.76
CA ARG A 221 0.20 -7.72 2.50
C ARG A 221 1.12 -6.59 2.93
N HIS A 222 2.37 -6.92 3.29
CA HIS A 222 3.38 -5.95 3.72
C HIS A 222 3.54 -4.81 2.71
N ASN A 223 3.52 -3.58 3.22
CA ASN A 223 3.74 -2.40 2.40
C ASN A 223 5.24 -2.15 2.17
N ARG A 224 5.55 -1.30 1.19
CA ARG A 224 6.95 -1.02 0.80
C ARG A 224 7.79 -0.41 1.92
N SER A 225 7.14 0.36 2.80
CA SER A 225 7.76 1.04 3.92
C SER A 225 7.68 0.22 5.22
N VAL A 226 7.48 -1.10 5.18
CA VAL A 226 7.33 -1.92 6.39
C VAL A 226 8.52 -1.79 7.35
N LEU A 227 9.74 -1.60 6.83
CA LEU A 227 10.93 -1.37 7.64
C LEU A 227 10.82 -0.12 8.52
N LEU A 228 9.98 0.85 8.16
CA LEU A 228 9.71 2.02 8.99
C LEU A 228 9.13 1.59 10.34
N ALA A 229 8.09 0.75 10.31
CA ALA A 229 7.49 0.21 11.53
C ALA A 229 8.51 -0.61 12.33
N VAL A 230 9.32 -1.43 11.65
CA VAL A 230 10.38 -2.23 12.28
C VAL A 230 11.35 -1.34 13.05
N HIS A 231 11.84 -0.27 12.43
CA HIS A 231 12.76 0.67 13.06
C HIS A 231 12.11 1.48 14.20
N CYS A 232 10.80 1.71 14.10
CA CYS A 232 10.01 2.32 15.16
C CYS A 232 9.65 1.35 16.31
N GLY A 233 10.13 0.11 16.27
CA GLY A 233 9.93 -0.89 17.34
C GLY A 233 8.79 -1.89 17.09
N ILE A 234 8.18 -1.89 15.91
CA ILE A 234 7.12 -2.83 15.52
C ILE A 234 7.54 -3.68 14.33
N ASN A 235 8.00 -4.89 14.61
CA ASN A 235 8.44 -5.81 13.57
C ASN A 235 7.29 -6.70 13.07
N PHE A 236 6.41 -6.17 12.20
CA PHE A 236 5.27 -6.92 11.66
C PHE A 236 5.63 -8.27 11.00
N PRO A 237 6.70 -8.40 10.18
CA PRO A 237 7.12 -9.70 9.65
C PRO A 237 7.50 -10.69 10.76
N TRP A 238 8.18 -10.22 11.82
CA TRP A 238 8.52 -11.07 12.95
C TRP A 238 7.28 -11.48 13.76
N ILE A 239 6.35 -10.55 13.98
CA ILE A 239 5.06 -10.83 14.64
C ILE A 239 4.32 -11.95 13.92
N GLU A 240 4.24 -11.83 12.59
CA GLU A 240 3.58 -12.82 11.74
C GLU A 240 4.26 -14.19 11.81
N TYR A 241 5.60 -14.21 11.83
CA TYR A 241 6.38 -15.42 12.03
C TYR A 241 6.16 -16.05 13.41
N GLU A 242 6.24 -15.28 14.49
CA GLU A 242 6.02 -15.78 15.85
C GLU A 242 4.62 -16.38 16.00
N HIS A 243 3.62 -15.74 15.42
CA HIS A 243 2.25 -16.22 15.46
C HIS A 243 2.07 -17.52 14.65
N LEU A 244 2.43 -17.52 13.37
CA LEU A 244 2.09 -18.61 12.46
C LEU A 244 3.05 -19.80 12.54
N VAL A 245 4.31 -19.55 12.92
CA VAL A 245 5.37 -20.58 12.96
C VAL A 245 5.62 -21.04 14.40
N LEU A 246 5.75 -20.10 15.35
CA LEU A 246 6.05 -20.44 16.75
C LEU A 246 4.81 -20.63 17.62
N GLY A 247 3.61 -20.28 17.12
CA GLY A 247 2.35 -20.37 17.87
C GLY A 247 2.28 -19.37 19.05
N ARG A 248 3.11 -18.33 19.06
CA ARG A 248 3.14 -17.33 20.12
C ARG A 248 2.09 -16.26 19.83
N GLN A 249 1.31 -15.91 20.85
CA GLN A 249 0.33 -14.85 20.70
C GLN A 249 1.01 -13.50 20.51
N PRO A 250 0.59 -12.73 19.49
CA PRO A 250 1.08 -11.38 19.33
C PRO A 250 0.73 -10.52 20.57
N SER A 251 1.71 -9.92 21.25
CA SER A 251 1.44 -8.94 22.32
C SER A 251 2.41 -7.76 22.30
N ILE A 252 1.89 -6.54 22.50
CA ILE A 252 2.64 -5.27 22.37
C ILE A 252 3.97 -5.27 23.17
N ASN A 253 3.99 -5.96 24.30
CA ASN A 253 5.14 -6.07 25.20
C ASN A 253 6.24 -7.03 24.69
N ASN A 254 5.90 -7.98 23.82
CA ASN A 254 6.87 -8.92 23.23
C ASN A 254 7.64 -8.29 22.06
N PHE A 255 7.17 -7.17 21.49
CA PHE A 255 7.63 -6.68 20.19
C PHE A 255 8.77 -5.68 20.23
N GLN A 256 9.04 -5.14 21.41
CA GLN A 256 10.27 -4.40 21.70
C GLN A 256 11.52 -5.30 21.73
N ARG A 257 11.36 -6.64 21.76
CA ARG A 257 12.47 -7.60 21.94
C ARG A 257 13.11 -8.12 20.66
N GLY A 258 12.70 -7.64 19.49
CA GLY A 258 13.38 -7.96 18.22
C GLY A 258 14.76 -7.32 18.13
N ASN A 259 15.77 -7.89 18.79
CA ASN A 259 17.20 -7.54 18.71
C ASN A 259 17.58 -6.07 19.03
N CYS A 260 16.92 -5.43 20.00
CA CYS A 260 17.48 -4.21 20.61
C CYS A 260 18.57 -4.63 21.63
N PRO A 261 19.84 -4.19 21.52
CA PRO A 261 20.95 -4.71 22.35
C PRO A 261 20.91 -4.32 23.84
N SER A 262 19.92 -3.54 24.30
CA SER A 262 19.84 -3.16 25.70
C SER A 262 18.40 -2.88 26.16
N GLU A 263 18.06 -3.36 27.36
CA GLU A 263 16.81 -3.02 28.09
C GLU A 263 16.68 -1.51 28.38
N LYS A 264 17.75 -0.72 28.19
CA LYS A 264 17.79 0.70 28.51
C LYS A 264 17.43 1.63 27.34
N GLU A 265 17.22 1.08 26.14
CA GLU A 265 16.94 1.85 24.92
C GLU A 265 15.69 1.37 24.17
N CYS A 266 14.80 0.60 24.81
CA CYS A 266 13.47 0.37 24.24
C CYS A 266 12.59 1.57 24.59
N PRO A 267 12.29 2.49 23.65
CA PRO A 267 11.36 3.55 23.95
C PRO A 267 10.00 2.89 24.19
N THR A 268 9.44 3.15 25.36
CA THR A 268 8.06 2.78 25.76
C THR A 268 6.98 3.38 24.85
N LYS A 269 7.38 4.09 23.79
CA LYS A 269 6.60 4.72 22.75
C LYS A 269 7.30 4.49 21.41
N HIS A 270 6.62 3.97 20.40
CA HIS A 270 7.20 3.80 19.06
C HIS A 270 7.79 5.12 18.56
N SER A 271 8.99 5.09 17.98
CA SER A 271 9.70 6.32 17.56
C SER A 271 8.92 7.09 16.49
N ILE A 272 8.53 8.32 16.80
CA ILE A 272 7.82 9.22 15.87
C ILE A 272 8.82 10.15 15.17
N GLY A 273 8.54 10.54 13.92
CA GLY A 273 9.38 11.45 13.16
C GLY A 273 10.58 10.78 12.49
N VAL A 274 10.55 9.45 12.33
CA VAL A 274 11.55 8.70 11.57
C VAL A 274 11.10 8.64 10.12
N TYR A 275 12.00 8.96 9.19
CA TYR A 275 11.72 8.84 7.75
C TYR A 275 12.10 7.45 7.22
N TRP A 276 11.31 6.95 6.28
CA TRP A 276 11.71 5.88 5.38
C TRP A 276 11.89 6.45 3.98
N ILE A 277 12.99 6.11 3.32
CA ILE A 277 13.38 6.68 2.03
C ILE A 277 13.73 5.54 1.06
N ASP A 278 13.00 5.42 -0.05
CA ASP A 278 13.43 4.66 -1.23
C ASP A 278 14.48 5.50 -1.95
N GLU A 279 15.74 5.39 -1.53
CA GLU A 279 16.86 6.24 -1.92
C GLU A 279 17.05 6.33 -3.44
N PHE A 280 16.81 5.22 -4.14
CA PHE A 280 16.93 5.17 -5.59
C PHE A 280 15.78 5.89 -6.27
N LYS A 281 14.54 5.59 -5.89
CA LYS A 281 13.38 6.27 -6.49
C LYS A 281 13.33 7.72 -6.10
N ASP A 282 13.71 8.08 -4.88
CA ASP A 282 13.65 9.44 -4.43
C ASP A 282 14.62 10.33 -5.20
N VAL A 283 15.86 9.90 -5.41
CA VAL A 283 16.82 10.65 -6.26
C VAL A 283 16.35 10.73 -7.72
N ILE A 284 15.98 9.61 -8.33
CA ILE A 284 15.61 9.55 -9.75
C ILE A 284 14.32 10.32 -10.04
N HIS A 285 13.31 10.18 -9.18
CA HIS A 285 12.01 10.79 -9.42
C HIS A 285 11.95 12.24 -8.94
N SER A 286 12.76 12.65 -7.96
CA SER A 286 12.79 14.06 -7.53
C SER A 286 13.36 14.92 -8.64
N THR A 287 14.40 14.46 -9.33
CA THR A 287 14.94 15.17 -10.51
C THR A 287 13.93 15.22 -11.66
N ARG A 288 13.20 14.12 -11.90
CA ARG A 288 12.18 14.04 -12.96
C ARG A 288 10.93 14.88 -12.70
N TYR A 289 10.49 14.97 -11.45
CA TYR A 289 9.21 15.60 -11.09
C TYR A 289 9.36 16.90 -10.29
N PHE A 290 10.59 17.42 -10.15
CA PHE A 290 10.89 18.63 -9.37
C PHE A 290 9.91 19.79 -9.63
N ILE A 291 9.62 20.08 -10.90
CA ILE A 291 8.72 21.16 -11.33
C ILE A 291 7.26 20.88 -10.93
N LYS A 292 6.82 19.61 -11.01
CA LYS A 292 5.44 19.21 -10.69
C LYS A 292 5.20 19.25 -9.17
N GLU A 293 6.20 18.82 -8.40
CA GLU A 293 6.09 18.61 -6.95
C GLU A 293 6.11 19.91 -6.14
N ARG A 294 6.73 20.97 -6.66
CA ARG A 294 6.76 22.31 -6.03
C ARG A 294 7.31 22.33 -4.59
N TYR A 295 8.00 21.28 -4.15
CA TYR A 295 8.72 21.30 -2.87
C TYR A 295 9.92 22.26 -2.93
N SER A 296 10.20 22.92 -1.80
CA SER A 296 11.44 23.66 -1.59
C SER A 296 12.65 22.71 -1.49
N LEU A 297 13.86 23.22 -1.74
CA LEU A 297 15.10 22.45 -1.58
C LEU A 297 15.25 21.86 -0.17
N ILE A 298 14.85 22.61 0.86
CA ILE A 298 14.88 22.15 2.25
C ILE A 298 13.97 20.91 2.43
N GLN A 299 12.78 20.90 1.84
CA GLN A 299 11.86 19.75 1.93
C GLN A 299 12.39 18.48 1.24
N TYR A 300 13.22 18.62 0.19
CA TYR A 300 13.90 17.46 -0.40
C TYR A 300 14.98 16.89 0.49
N ILE A 301 15.78 17.78 1.11
CA ILE A 301 16.96 17.43 1.88
C ILE A 301 16.58 16.95 3.30
N LEU A 302 15.55 17.52 3.90
CA LEU A 302 15.18 17.30 5.30
C LEU A 302 15.07 15.81 5.69
N PRO A 303 14.42 14.92 4.91
CA PRO A 303 14.36 13.49 5.22
C PRO A 303 15.73 12.82 5.36
N TYR A 304 16.74 13.25 4.60
CA TYR A 304 18.10 12.69 4.62
C TYR A 304 18.96 13.19 5.78
N ILE A 305 18.56 14.30 6.42
CA ILE A 305 19.29 14.87 7.56
C ILE A 305 18.66 14.46 8.90
N LYS A 306 17.34 14.26 8.91
CA LYS A 306 16.60 13.82 10.10
C LYS A 306 16.79 12.32 10.33
N SER A 307 16.26 11.80 11.45
CA SER A 307 16.26 10.36 11.73
C SER A 307 15.58 9.63 10.57
N HIS A 308 16.29 8.71 9.94
CA HIS A 308 15.78 8.01 8.77
C HIS A 308 16.39 6.61 8.62
N ILE A 309 15.72 5.81 7.79
CA ILE A 309 16.20 4.56 7.25
C ILE A 309 16.06 4.56 5.73
N PHE A 310 16.90 3.77 5.07
CA PHE A 310 16.82 3.52 3.64
C PHE A 310 16.02 2.26 3.33
N ALA A 311 15.45 2.19 2.13
CA ALA A 311 14.67 1.05 1.71
C ALA A 311 15.55 -0.14 1.32
N THR A 312 16.77 0.10 0.82
CA THR A 312 17.67 -0.95 0.33
C THR A 312 19.03 -0.95 1.01
N PHE A 313 19.60 0.23 1.30
CA PHE A 313 20.91 0.34 1.92
C PHE A 313 20.89 -0.13 3.38
N ASP A 314 21.63 -1.20 3.67
CA ASP A 314 21.98 -1.66 5.01
C ASP A 314 23.49 -1.96 5.04
N LEU A 315 24.19 -1.44 6.05
CA LEU A 315 25.62 -1.69 6.26
C LEU A 315 25.91 -3.17 6.59
N LYS A 316 24.95 -3.87 7.20
CA LYS A 316 25.08 -5.29 7.59
C LYS A 316 24.74 -6.24 6.44
N ASP A 317 23.95 -5.78 5.47
CA ASP A 317 23.63 -6.52 4.25
C ASP A 317 23.70 -5.59 3.02
N PRO A 318 24.92 -5.31 2.53
CA PRO A 318 25.10 -4.36 1.42
C PRO A 318 24.75 -4.96 0.05
N VAL A 319 24.55 -6.28 -0.06
CA VAL A 319 24.39 -6.99 -1.35
C VAL A 319 23.15 -6.50 -2.13
N PRO A 320 21.95 -6.35 -1.53
CA PRO A 320 20.79 -5.82 -2.23
C PRO A 320 21.03 -4.42 -2.82
N PHE A 321 21.70 -3.55 -2.07
CA PHE A 321 22.03 -2.19 -2.53
C PHE A 321 22.99 -2.22 -3.72
N ILE A 322 24.07 -3.00 -3.64
CA ILE A 322 25.03 -3.16 -4.75
C ILE A 322 24.33 -3.70 -6.00
N LYS A 323 23.48 -4.73 -5.84
CA LYS A 323 22.70 -5.29 -6.94
C LYS A 323 21.82 -4.23 -7.59
N ARG A 324 21.18 -3.37 -6.79
CA ARG A 324 20.31 -2.29 -7.27
C ARG A 324 21.09 -1.23 -8.05
N CYS A 325 22.28 -0.86 -7.58
CA CYS A 325 23.20 0.03 -8.31
C CYS A 325 23.57 -0.57 -9.68
N ILE A 326 23.94 -1.85 -9.74
CA ILE A 326 24.28 -2.54 -11.00
C ILE A 326 23.08 -2.54 -11.96
N ASP A 327 21.88 -2.81 -11.46
CA ASP A 327 20.67 -2.84 -12.30
C ASP A 327 20.35 -1.46 -12.88
N LEU A 328 20.52 -0.38 -12.10
CA LEU A 328 20.36 0.99 -12.58
C LEU A 328 21.36 1.35 -13.67
N ILE A 329 22.63 0.97 -13.49
CA ILE A 329 23.67 1.16 -14.50
C ILE A 329 23.31 0.41 -15.80
N LYS A 330 22.87 -0.85 -15.70
CA LYS A 330 22.44 -1.64 -16.87
C LYS A 330 21.24 -1.02 -17.59
N MET A 331 20.24 -0.55 -16.85
CA MET A 331 19.08 0.14 -17.44
C MET A 331 19.50 1.41 -18.18
N ALA A 332 20.40 2.20 -17.61
CA ALA A 332 20.94 3.38 -18.29
C ALA A 332 21.61 2.99 -19.62
N PHE A 333 22.51 2.01 -19.62
CA PHE A 333 23.18 1.57 -20.86
C PHE A 333 22.23 0.96 -21.91
N SER A 334 21.22 0.18 -21.48
CA SER A 334 20.23 -0.39 -22.42
C SER A 334 19.38 0.67 -23.12
N THR A 335 19.17 1.83 -22.48
CA THR A 335 18.43 2.95 -23.07
C THR A 335 19.27 3.68 -24.13
N PHE A 336 20.60 3.71 -23.97
CA PHE A 336 21.52 4.30 -24.95
C PHE A 336 21.65 3.46 -26.22
N SER A 337 21.64 2.12 -26.14
CA SER A 337 21.76 1.24 -27.31
C SER A 337 20.53 1.19 -28.24
N ILE A 338 19.41 1.82 -27.87
CA ILE A 338 18.20 1.92 -28.71
C ILE A 338 18.16 3.27 -29.47
N THR A 339 19.12 4.17 -29.23
CA THR A 339 19.17 5.52 -29.81
C THR A 339 20.37 5.75 -30.75
N LEU A 340 21.05 4.66 -31.13
CA LEU A 340 22.07 4.58 -32.19
C LEU A 340 21.60 3.52 -33.20
#